data_AF-A0A2T3B579-F1
#
_entry.id   AF-A0A2T3B579-F1
#
_cell.length_a   1.000
_cell.length_b   1.000
_cell.length_c   1.000
_cell.angle_alpha   90.00
_cell.angle_beta   90.00
_cell.angle_gamma   90.00
#
_symmetry.space_group_name_H-M   'P 1'
#
loop_
_entity.id
_entity.type
_entity.pdbx_description
1 polymer ?
#
loop_
_entity_poly.entity_id
_entity_poly.type
_entity_poly.pdbx_seq_one_letter_code
_entity_poly.pdbx_strand_id
1 'polypeptide(L)'
;MELLEEVEQMARNAANSIDVENCQEPSDTDIARWQQLFGYSYANAAELIKQRRGDLSRQGVSDDHWEMVRTEKEAQGYDREAYEHEVEIGGKPRAKPPTTGAPPLSPTQARAMYLIKLDGILDTPEKIQDAAGLDECPDAIQATRDDGHSSFFCTIDGKAKHTITHWLTMQNLLFEPTFVRLFQRAPKDFSNNSIYPTLGQDSTLPQYRLATQNTTILPSQDQYPVWYFFYGKLADACILQRRLSLPETEIPVLKCASIPRGILATWGSKYKALLDGDVNSQVDGSAYLVMSKEDEDALRAYETDNYEVVRCTIIMKEEKVKGCTFRFVGTPDTVVNTQGFCWF
;
A
#
# COMPACT_ATOMS: atom_id res chain seq x y z
N MET A 1 -47.14 -9.79 2.40
CA MET A 1 -47.17 -8.89 3.56
C MET A 1 -45.97 -7.96 3.52
N GLU A 2 -44.75 -8.47 3.26
CA GLU A 2 -43.53 -7.63 3.11
C GLU A 2 -43.63 -6.50 2.08
N LEU A 3 -44.21 -6.73 0.89
CA LEU A 3 -44.33 -5.68 -0.15
C LEU A 3 -45.18 -4.46 0.27
N LEU A 4 -46.18 -4.66 1.14
CA LEU A 4 -47.01 -3.56 1.64
C LEU A 4 -46.25 -2.73 2.68
N GLU A 5 -45.50 -3.41 3.55
CA GLU A 5 -44.68 -2.79 4.58
C GLU A 5 -43.51 -2.00 3.98
N GLU A 6 -42.89 -2.53 2.91
CA GLU A 6 -41.85 -1.85 2.15
C GLU A 6 -42.37 -0.61 1.42
N VAL A 7 -43.56 -0.69 0.81
CA VAL A 7 -44.21 0.46 0.15
C VAL A 7 -44.65 1.51 1.18
N GLU A 8 -45.17 1.10 2.34
CA GLU A 8 -45.49 2.02 3.43
C GLU A 8 -44.24 2.71 3.98
N GLN A 9 -43.12 1.99 4.12
CA GLN A 9 -41.85 2.57 4.52
C GLN A 9 -41.35 3.59 3.49
N MET A 10 -41.42 3.25 2.20
CA MET A 10 -41.03 4.15 1.11
C MET A 10 -41.93 5.40 1.06
N ALA A 11 -43.23 5.25 1.33
CA ALA A 11 -44.18 6.36 1.43
C ALA A 11 -43.94 7.26 2.65
N ARG A 12 -43.54 6.69 3.80
CA ARG A 12 -43.13 7.47 4.99
C ARG A 12 -41.83 8.23 4.75
N ASN A 13 -40.85 7.58 4.12
CA ASN A 13 -39.60 8.21 3.72
C ASN A 13 -39.84 9.35 2.72
N ALA A 14 -40.76 9.15 1.76
CA ALA A 14 -41.21 10.17 0.84
C ALA A 14 -41.93 11.32 1.58
N ALA A 15 -42.86 11.03 2.50
CA ALA A 15 -43.57 12.05 3.26
C ALA A 15 -42.66 12.92 4.13
N ASN A 16 -41.62 12.32 4.72
CA ASN A 16 -40.58 13.08 5.44
C ASN A 16 -39.67 13.88 4.51
N SER A 17 -39.60 13.51 3.22
CA SER A 17 -38.95 14.31 2.17
C SER A 17 -39.91 15.29 1.47
N ILE A 18 -41.20 15.34 1.85
CA ILE A 18 -42.26 16.10 1.14
C ILE A 18 -42.26 17.62 1.41
N ASP A 19 -41.18 18.19 1.94
CA ASP A 19 -40.85 19.61 1.73
C ASP A 19 -40.22 19.82 0.32
N VAL A 20 -40.90 19.29 -0.73
CA VAL A 20 -40.43 19.03 -2.12
C VAL A 20 -40.21 20.28 -2.98
N GLU A 21 -39.66 21.37 -2.46
CA GLU A 21 -39.09 22.43 -3.32
C GLU A 21 -37.65 22.80 -2.96
N ASN A 22 -37.09 22.29 -1.85
CA ASN A 22 -35.66 22.39 -1.59
C ASN A 22 -35.05 21.00 -1.57
N CYS A 23 -34.12 20.73 -2.50
CA CYS A 23 -32.97 19.87 -2.21
C CYS A 23 -32.21 20.53 -1.05
N GLN A 24 -32.72 20.39 0.17
CA GLN A 24 -32.26 21.16 1.30
C GLN A 24 -30.82 20.73 1.56
N GLU A 25 -29.89 21.63 1.22
CA GLU A 25 -28.50 21.41 1.55
C GLU A 25 -28.43 21.07 3.04
N PRO A 26 -27.67 20.03 3.39
CA PRO A 26 -27.55 19.61 4.78
C PRO A 26 -27.16 20.81 5.61
N SER A 27 -27.91 21.08 6.67
CA SER A 27 -27.66 22.26 7.49
C SER A 27 -26.26 22.16 8.10
N ASP A 28 -25.57 23.29 8.29
CA ASP A 28 -24.25 23.32 8.94
C ASP A 28 -24.29 22.64 10.31
N THR A 29 -25.45 22.68 10.99
CA THR A 29 -25.67 21.97 12.25
C THR A 29 -25.72 20.46 12.13
N ASP A 30 -26.30 19.91 11.05
CA ASP A 30 -26.33 18.46 10.80
C ASP A 30 -24.94 17.96 10.39
N ILE A 31 -24.24 18.73 9.56
CA ILE A 31 -22.87 18.44 9.16
C ILE A 31 -21.96 18.43 10.39
N ALA A 32 -21.99 19.48 11.22
CA ALA A 32 -21.19 19.56 12.44
C ALA A 32 -21.46 18.39 13.41
N ARG A 33 -22.74 17.99 13.55
CA ARG A 33 -23.14 16.82 14.34
C ARG A 33 -22.48 15.54 13.81
N TRP A 34 -22.55 15.31 12.50
CA TRP A 34 -21.95 14.12 11.87
C TRP A 34 -20.42 14.13 11.92
N GLN A 35 -19.80 15.30 11.80
CA GLN A 35 -18.36 15.46 12.02
C GLN A 35 -17.97 15.08 13.45
N GLN A 36 -18.75 15.50 14.45
CA GLN A 36 -18.49 15.21 15.87
C GLN A 36 -18.74 13.74 16.23
N LEU A 37 -19.83 13.16 15.73
CA LEU A 37 -20.24 11.78 16.08
C LEU A 37 -19.43 10.71 15.34
N PHE A 38 -19.09 10.95 14.07
CA PHE A 38 -18.50 9.94 13.20
C PHE A 38 -17.06 10.25 12.77
N GLY A 39 -16.60 11.49 12.97
CA GLY A 39 -15.27 11.94 12.57
C GLY A 39 -15.13 12.22 11.06
N TYR A 40 -16.25 12.36 10.34
CA TYR A 40 -16.24 12.69 8.91
C TYR A 40 -15.72 14.10 8.65
N SER A 41 -15.23 14.37 7.44
CA SER A 41 -15.03 15.74 7.00
C SER A 41 -16.35 16.40 6.66
N TYR A 42 -16.31 17.73 6.58
CA TYR A 42 -17.44 18.52 6.14
C TYR A 42 -18.01 18.03 4.80
N ALA A 43 -17.14 17.80 3.81
CA ALA A 43 -17.56 17.34 2.48
C ALA A 43 -18.17 15.92 2.53
N ASN A 44 -17.52 14.98 3.22
CA ASN A 44 -18.02 13.60 3.33
C ASN A 44 -19.34 13.55 4.13
N ALA A 45 -19.45 14.29 5.22
CA ALA A 45 -20.68 14.39 6.00
C ALA A 45 -21.83 14.99 5.17
N ALA A 46 -21.57 16.07 4.44
CA ALA A 46 -22.57 16.68 3.57
C ALA A 46 -23.02 15.72 2.45
N GLU A 47 -22.08 15.00 1.83
CA GLU A 47 -22.39 14.03 0.77
C GLU A 47 -23.20 12.85 1.29
N LEU A 48 -22.80 12.27 2.44
CA LEU A 48 -23.53 11.16 3.06
C LEU A 48 -24.94 11.55 3.51
N ILE A 49 -25.12 12.74 4.08
CA ILE A 49 -26.45 13.26 4.44
C ILE A 49 -27.29 13.46 3.17
N LYS A 50 -26.74 14.07 2.13
CA LYS A 50 -27.45 14.26 0.83
C LYS A 50 -27.86 12.92 0.23
N GLN A 51 -26.96 11.94 0.20
CA GLN A 51 -27.23 10.60 -0.32
C GLN A 51 -28.31 9.89 0.50
N ARG A 52 -28.25 9.96 1.83
CA ARG A 52 -29.24 9.35 2.73
C ARG A 52 -30.63 9.96 2.56
N ARG A 53 -30.72 11.28 2.44
CA ARG A 53 -31.99 11.98 2.22
C ARG A 53 -32.58 11.68 0.84
N GLY A 54 -31.74 11.37 -0.15
CA GLY A 54 -32.15 10.94 -1.48
C GLY A 54 -32.56 9.46 -1.59
N ASP A 55 -32.17 8.62 -0.62
CA ASP A 55 -32.54 7.20 -0.60
C ASP A 55 -33.90 7.00 0.08
N LEU A 56 -34.93 6.76 -0.74
CA LEU A 56 -36.29 6.46 -0.29
C LEU A 56 -36.47 5.01 0.17
N SER A 57 -35.54 4.11 -0.18
CA SER A 57 -35.58 2.70 0.18
C SER A 57 -34.93 2.39 1.53
N ARG A 58 -34.36 3.41 2.19
CA ARG A 58 -33.66 3.25 3.47
C ARG A 58 -34.54 2.59 4.54
N GLN A 59 -33.97 1.61 5.23
CA GLN A 59 -34.57 1.00 6.42
C GLN A 59 -34.36 1.94 7.60
N GLY A 60 -35.42 2.64 8.00
CA GLY A 60 -35.42 3.53 9.15
C GLY A 60 -35.54 2.76 10.46
N VAL A 61 -35.17 3.41 11.56
CA VAL A 61 -35.45 2.92 12.90
C VAL A 61 -36.95 3.16 13.19
N SER A 62 -37.66 2.16 13.72
CA SER A 62 -39.07 2.28 14.09
C SER A 62 -39.30 3.42 15.09
N ASP A 63 -40.46 4.08 15.03
CA ASP A 63 -40.83 5.16 15.96
C ASP A 63 -40.78 4.69 17.43
N ASP A 64 -41.26 3.47 17.70
CA ASP A 64 -41.21 2.86 19.04
C ASP A 64 -39.76 2.66 19.51
N HIS A 65 -38.86 2.26 18.61
CA HIS A 65 -37.45 2.09 18.93
C HIS A 65 -36.76 3.43 19.17
N TRP A 66 -37.03 4.42 18.33
CA TRP A 66 -36.50 5.77 18.52
C TRP A 66 -36.95 6.35 19.85
N GLU A 67 -38.24 6.22 20.21
CA GLU A 67 -38.76 6.75 21.48
C GLU A 67 -38.10 6.09 22.70
N MET A 68 -37.74 4.81 22.63
CA MET A 68 -36.99 4.13 23.70
C MET A 68 -35.56 4.66 23.88
N VAL A 69 -34.88 5.02 22.80
CA VAL A 69 -33.45 5.42 22.85
C VAL A 69 -33.23 6.93 22.79
N ARG A 70 -34.26 7.72 22.45
CA ARG A 70 -34.17 9.16 22.17
C ARG A 70 -33.49 9.92 23.30
N THR A 71 -33.95 9.78 24.53
CA THR A 71 -33.42 10.56 25.67
C THR A 71 -31.94 10.27 25.93
N GLU A 72 -31.52 9.01 25.78
CA GLU A 72 -30.11 8.62 25.94
C GLU A 72 -29.25 9.10 24.76
N LYS A 73 -29.75 8.95 23.54
CA LYS A 73 -29.03 9.27 22.31
C LYS A 73 -28.94 10.78 22.05
N GLU A 74 -29.99 11.54 22.34
CA GLU A 74 -29.94 13.01 22.31
C GLU A 74 -28.97 13.57 23.35
N ALA A 75 -28.86 12.95 24.53
CA ALA A 75 -27.84 13.32 25.52
C ALA A 75 -26.40 13.05 25.03
N GLN A 76 -26.23 12.10 24.11
CA GLN A 76 -24.96 11.82 23.41
C GLN A 76 -24.77 12.69 22.15
N GLY A 77 -25.72 13.60 21.84
CA GLY A 77 -25.66 14.50 20.69
C GLY A 77 -26.21 13.92 19.38
N TYR A 78 -26.80 12.71 19.41
CA TYR A 78 -27.43 12.09 18.25
C TYR A 78 -28.82 12.68 18.02
N ASP A 79 -29.13 12.92 16.75
CA ASP A 79 -30.51 13.01 16.27
C ASP A 79 -30.94 11.65 15.67
N ARG A 80 -32.20 11.57 15.27
CA ARG A 80 -32.73 10.34 14.67
C ARG A 80 -31.94 9.94 13.43
N GLU A 81 -31.58 10.89 12.57
CA GLU A 81 -30.85 10.65 11.32
C GLU A 81 -29.43 10.10 11.57
N ALA A 82 -28.68 10.66 12.51
CA ALA A 82 -27.36 10.15 12.91
C ALA A 82 -27.46 8.80 13.60
N TYR A 83 -28.47 8.57 14.45
CA TYR A 83 -28.63 7.27 15.11
C TYR A 83 -28.96 6.15 14.11
N GLU A 84 -29.85 6.40 13.17
CA GLU A 84 -30.15 5.45 12.09
C GLU A 84 -28.91 5.15 11.24
N HIS A 85 -28.11 6.17 10.95
CA HIS A 85 -26.84 6.02 10.24
C HIS A 85 -25.82 5.18 11.03
N GLU A 86 -25.74 5.36 12.35
CA GLU A 86 -24.91 4.51 13.23
C GLU A 86 -25.36 3.04 13.21
N VAL A 87 -26.67 2.78 13.26
CA VAL A 87 -27.23 1.41 13.26
C VAL A 87 -26.96 0.70 11.93
N GLU A 88 -27.12 1.40 10.81
CA GLU A 88 -26.87 0.86 9.47
C GLU A 88 -25.40 0.50 9.25
N ILE A 89 -24.47 1.32 9.75
CA ILE A 89 -23.04 1.02 9.71
C ILE A 89 -22.66 -0.06 10.73
N GLY A 90 -23.28 -0.06 11.91
CA GLY A 90 -23.07 -1.02 12.99
C GLY A 90 -23.42 -2.47 12.65
N GLY A 91 -24.16 -2.70 11.56
CA GLY A 91 -24.38 -4.02 10.97
C GLY A 91 -23.14 -4.62 10.29
N LYS A 92 -22.09 -3.83 10.02
CA LYS A 92 -20.79 -4.33 9.57
C LYS A 92 -19.96 -4.76 10.79
N PRO A 93 -19.39 -5.99 10.81
CA PRO A 93 -18.69 -6.49 11.98
C PRO A 93 -17.50 -5.58 12.32
N ARG A 94 -17.64 -4.86 13.43
CA ARG A 94 -16.57 -4.04 14.02
C ARG A 94 -15.44 -4.98 14.44
N ALA A 95 -14.26 -4.80 13.86
CA ALA A 95 -13.06 -5.51 14.30
C ALA A 95 -12.88 -5.22 15.81
N LYS A 96 -12.82 -6.27 16.62
CA LYS A 96 -12.63 -6.14 18.07
C LYS A 96 -11.35 -5.33 18.33
N PRO A 97 -11.33 -4.43 19.32
CA PRO A 97 -10.11 -3.76 19.72
C PRO A 97 -9.05 -4.82 20.03
N PRO A 98 -7.84 -4.72 19.45
CA PRO A 98 -6.80 -5.70 19.68
C PRO A 98 -6.49 -5.74 21.18
N THR A 99 -6.59 -6.94 21.74
CA THR A 99 -6.20 -7.20 23.12
C THR A 99 -4.68 -7.13 23.19
N THR A 100 -4.18 -6.07 23.82
CA THR A 100 -2.82 -5.90 24.36
C THR A 100 -1.65 -6.24 23.44
N GLY A 101 -1.06 -5.19 22.87
CA GLY A 101 0.22 -5.25 22.15
C GLY A 101 0.02 -5.44 20.65
N ALA A 102 0.04 -4.33 19.91
CA ALA A 102 0.10 -4.41 18.47
C ALA A 102 1.37 -5.18 18.05
N PRO A 103 1.29 -6.05 17.01
CA PRO A 103 2.43 -6.84 16.59
C PRO A 103 3.59 -5.92 16.20
N PRO A 104 4.84 -6.25 16.60
CA PRO A 104 6.00 -5.43 16.27
C PRO A 104 6.14 -5.33 14.74
N LEU A 105 6.22 -4.10 14.23
CA LEU A 105 6.50 -3.83 12.82
C LEU A 105 7.85 -4.44 12.43
N SER A 106 7.92 -5.05 11.25
CA SER A 106 9.22 -5.41 10.69
C SER A 106 10.03 -4.14 10.36
N PRO A 107 11.38 -4.20 10.33
CA PRO A 107 12.21 -3.04 9.97
C PRO A 107 11.83 -2.43 8.63
N THR A 108 11.43 -3.25 7.66
CA THR A 108 10.97 -2.81 6.33
C THR A 108 9.63 -2.09 6.42
N GLN A 109 8.68 -2.61 7.21
CA GLN A 109 7.39 -1.96 7.41
C GLN A 109 7.53 -0.63 8.14
N ALA A 110 8.42 -0.54 9.14
CA ALA A 110 8.66 0.69 9.89
C ALA A 110 9.25 1.81 9.03
N ARG A 111 10.04 1.47 8.00
CA ARG A 111 10.70 2.42 7.08
C ARG A 111 9.88 2.75 5.84
N ALA A 112 8.77 2.04 5.61
CA ALA A 112 7.93 2.25 4.44
C ALA A 112 7.29 3.64 4.49
N MET A 113 7.25 4.33 3.35
CA MET A 113 6.67 5.66 3.25
C MET A 113 5.21 5.58 2.79
N TYR A 114 4.36 6.43 3.35
CA TYR A 114 2.95 6.52 3.02
C TYR A 114 2.55 7.99 2.83
N LEU A 115 1.62 8.22 1.92
CA LEU A 115 0.80 9.43 1.92
C LEU A 115 -0.48 9.15 2.70
N ILE A 116 -0.81 10.03 3.63
CA ILE A 116 -2.12 10.08 4.27
C ILE A 116 -2.89 11.28 3.71
N LYS A 117 -4.13 11.06 3.30
CA LYS A 117 -5.02 12.16 2.88
C LYS A 117 -5.44 12.96 4.12
N LEU A 118 -5.29 14.27 4.07
CA LEU A 118 -5.83 15.18 5.08
C LEU A 118 -7.34 15.24 4.94
N ASP A 119 -8.04 14.60 5.86
CA ASP A 119 -9.50 14.45 5.81
C ASP A 119 -10.05 14.17 7.21
N GLY A 120 -11.34 14.48 7.42
CA GLY A 120 -12.05 14.26 8.68
C GLY A 120 -11.34 14.81 9.90
N ILE A 121 -11.10 13.95 10.90
CA ILE A 121 -10.40 14.33 12.13
C ILE A 121 -8.88 14.52 11.95
N LEU A 122 -8.33 14.16 10.79
CA LEU A 122 -6.93 14.36 10.40
C LEU A 122 -6.84 15.36 9.24
N ASP A 123 -7.63 16.44 9.29
CA ASP A 123 -7.70 17.50 8.27
C ASP A 123 -6.46 18.41 8.19
N THR A 124 -5.56 18.31 9.16
CA THR A 124 -4.44 19.24 9.35
C THR A 124 -3.15 18.48 9.67
N PRO A 125 -1.99 18.93 9.17
CA PRO A 125 -0.69 18.31 9.47
C PRO A 125 -0.38 18.24 10.96
N GLU A 126 -0.82 19.23 11.74
CA GLU A 126 -0.63 19.29 13.19
C GLU A 126 -1.38 18.17 13.90
N LYS A 127 -2.61 17.85 13.47
CA LYS A 127 -3.37 16.72 14.03
C LYS A 127 -2.71 15.38 13.72
N ILE A 128 -2.04 15.27 12.58
CA ILE A 128 -1.24 14.08 12.24
C ILE A 128 0.00 14.02 13.12
N GLN A 129 0.67 15.15 13.34
CA GLN A 129 1.83 15.24 14.23
C GLN A 129 1.46 14.75 15.64
N ASP A 130 0.35 15.25 16.19
CA ASP A 130 -0.15 14.86 17.51
C ASP A 130 -0.56 13.38 17.56
N ALA A 131 -1.28 12.89 16.55
CA ALA A 131 -1.74 11.49 16.49
C ALA A 131 -0.59 10.49 16.27
N ALA A 132 0.47 10.90 15.58
CA ALA A 132 1.64 10.07 15.29
C ALA A 132 2.77 10.21 16.31
N GLY A 133 2.76 11.27 17.14
CA GLY A 133 3.86 11.62 18.04
C GLY A 133 5.13 12.01 17.29
N LEU A 134 5.01 12.77 16.19
CA LEU A 134 6.15 13.20 15.38
C LEU A 134 6.84 14.43 16.01
N ASP A 135 8.17 14.42 16.01
CA ASP A 135 8.99 15.54 16.50
C ASP A 135 8.85 16.79 15.60
N GLU A 136 8.63 16.57 14.29
CA GLU A 136 8.47 17.61 13.28
C GLU A 136 7.11 17.50 12.58
N CYS A 137 6.53 18.65 12.21
CA CYS A 137 5.26 18.71 11.49
C CYS A 137 5.47 18.18 10.05
N PRO A 138 4.66 17.22 9.57
CA PRO A 138 4.84 16.64 8.25
C PRO A 138 4.45 17.63 7.14
N ASP A 139 5.23 17.66 6.05
CA ASP A 139 4.95 18.51 4.91
C ASP A 139 3.60 18.20 4.25
N ALA A 140 2.78 19.24 4.05
CA ALA A 140 1.52 19.16 3.32
C ALA A 140 1.75 19.31 1.81
N ILE A 141 1.32 18.30 1.06
CA ILE A 141 1.36 18.25 -0.40
C ILE A 141 -0.05 18.49 -0.91
N GLN A 142 -0.24 19.57 -1.68
CA GLN A 142 -1.49 19.81 -2.38
C GLN A 142 -1.53 18.97 -3.67
N ALA A 143 -2.60 18.19 -3.84
CA ALA A 143 -2.89 17.48 -5.08
C ALA A 143 -4.21 17.98 -5.64
N THR A 144 -4.22 18.30 -6.93
CA THR A 144 -5.43 18.71 -7.66
C THR A 144 -5.88 17.55 -8.53
N ARG A 145 -7.14 17.16 -8.40
CA ARG A 145 -7.77 16.15 -9.24
C ARG A 145 -8.16 16.77 -10.60
N ASP A 146 -8.33 15.94 -11.62
CA ASP A 146 -8.72 16.35 -12.99
C ASP A 146 -10.03 17.15 -13.06
N ASP A 147 -10.90 17.03 -12.05
CA ASP A 147 -12.15 17.79 -11.90
C ASP A 147 -11.97 19.17 -11.23
N GLY A 148 -10.74 19.54 -10.86
CA GLY A 148 -10.40 20.81 -10.22
C GLY A 148 -10.48 20.79 -8.69
N HIS A 149 -10.92 19.70 -8.05
CA HIS A 149 -10.93 19.61 -6.59
C HIS A 149 -9.52 19.37 -6.03
N SER A 150 -9.11 20.19 -5.05
CA SER A 150 -7.85 20.00 -4.32
C SER A 150 -8.05 19.13 -3.08
N SER A 151 -7.13 18.20 -2.86
CA SER A 151 -6.97 17.44 -1.62
C SER A 151 -5.55 17.64 -1.11
N PHE A 152 -5.37 17.66 0.20
CA PHE A 152 -4.06 17.73 0.81
C PHE A 152 -3.62 16.36 1.30
N PHE A 153 -2.33 16.09 1.24
CA PHE A 153 -1.72 14.85 1.68
C PHE A 153 -0.49 15.15 2.53
N CYS A 154 -0.20 14.31 3.53
CA CYS A 154 1.05 14.38 4.27
C CYS A 154 1.86 13.11 4.07
N THR A 155 3.18 13.25 4.07
CA THR A 155 4.10 12.12 4.00
C THR A 155 4.41 11.62 5.41
N ILE A 156 4.25 10.33 5.64
CA ILE A 156 4.52 9.68 6.94
C ILE A 156 5.28 8.37 6.75
N ASP A 157 6.03 7.95 7.77
CA ASP A 157 6.67 6.64 7.79
C ASP A 157 5.71 5.55 8.32
N GLY A 158 6.16 4.29 8.29
CA GLY A 158 5.36 3.16 8.72
C GLY A 158 5.10 3.11 10.22
N LYS A 159 5.99 3.71 11.03
CA LYS A 159 5.79 3.84 12.48
C LYS A 159 4.67 4.83 12.80
N ALA A 160 4.69 5.99 12.14
CA ALA A 160 3.65 7.01 12.24
C ALA A 160 2.31 6.45 11.79
N LYS A 161 2.25 5.77 10.63
CA LYS A 161 1.03 5.09 10.16
C LYS A 161 0.44 4.14 11.22
N HIS A 162 1.29 3.33 11.84
CA HIS A 162 0.86 2.38 12.87
C HIS A 162 0.32 3.09 14.11
N THR A 163 1.00 4.14 14.55
CA THR A 163 0.60 4.95 15.72
C THR A 163 -0.73 5.66 15.47
N ILE A 164 -0.91 6.27 14.30
CA ILE A 164 -2.17 6.91 13.89
C ILE A 164 -3.32 5.90 13.85
N THR A 165 -3.09 4.71 13.27
CA THR A 165 -4.12 3.66 13.19
C THR A 165 -4.54 3.20 14.58
N HIS A 166 -3.58 3.04 15.49
CA HIS A 166 -3.84 2.71 16.89
C HIS A 166 -4.61 3.84 17.60
N TRP A 167 -4.21 5.09 17.42
CA TRP A 167 -4.89 6.27 17.97
C TRP A 167 -6.35 6.35 17.51
N LEU A 168 -6.62 6.16 16.22
CA LEU A 168 -7.99 6.13 15.66
C LEU A 168 -8.85 5.02 16.27
N THR A 169 -8.26 3.85 16.48
CA THR A 169 -8.95 2.72 17.13
C THR A 169 -9.37 3.07 18.55
N MET A 170 -8.54 3.83 19.29
CA MET A 170 -8.86 4.30 20.64
C MET A 170 -9.96 5.36 20.67
N GLN A 171 -10.06 6.21 19.65
CA GLN A 171 -11.08 7.26 19.59
C GLN A 171 -12.49 6.72 19.30
N ASN A 172 -12.63 5.44 18.93
CA ASN A 172 -13.93 4.78 18.67
C ASN A 172 -14.75 5.45 17.56
N LEU A 173 -14.12 6.23 16.68
CA LEU A 173 -14.75 6.94 15.56
C LEU A 173 -14.90 6.02 14.33
N LEU A 174 -15.88 6.31 13.47
CA LEU A 174 -16.14 5.58 12.21
C LEU A 174 -15.30 6.09 11.03
N PHE A 175 -14.31 6.95 11.30
CA PHE A 175 -13.44 7.52 10.29
C PHE A 175 -12.36 6.51 9.83
N GLU A 176 -12.39 6.14 8.55
CA GLU A 176 -11.33 5.32 7.92
C GLU A 176 -10.34 6.23 7.15
N PRO A 177 -9.10 6.38 7.63
CA PRO A 177 -8.10 7.21 6.95
C PRO A 177 -7.65 6.55 5.64
N THR A 178 -7.43 7.39 4.62
CA THR A 178 -6.86 6.92 3.35
C THR A 178 -5.34 6.94 3.40
N PHE A 179 -4.72 5.76 3.37
CA PHE A 179 -3.27 5.60 3.24
C PHE A 179 -2.88 5.10 1.85
N VAL A 180 -1.98 5.81 1.18
CA VAL A 180 -1.38 5.40 -0.10
C VAL A 180 0.09 5.07 0.13
N ARG A 181 0.52 3.83 -0.15
CA ARG A 181 1.93 3.46 0.00
C ARG A 181 2.77 4.12 -1.09
N LEU A 182 3.81 4.84 -0.69
CA LEU A 182 4.84 5.33 -1.57
C LEU A 182 5.91 4.26 -1.73
N PHE A 183 5.89 3.61 -2.88
CA PHE A 183 6.93 2.67 -3.26
C PHE A 183 8.18 3.44 -3.68
N GLN A 184 9.27 3.24 -2.95
CA GLN A 184 10.58 3.75 -3.37
C GLN A 184 11.16 2.84 -4.46
N ARG A 185 12.19 3.33 -5.15
CA ARG A 185 12.95 2.50 -6.09
C ARG A 185 13.69 1.41 -5.32
N ALA A 186 13.80 0.22 -5.89
CA ALA A 186 14.60 -0.88 -5.32
C ALA A 186 16.01 -0.38 -4.95
N PRO A 187 16.46 -0.45 -3.68
CA PRO A 187 17.79 0.01 -3.30
C PRO A 187 18.89 -0.76 -4.03
N LYS A 188 19.99 -0.08 -4.31
CA LYS A 188 21.22 -0.66 -4.89
C LYS A 188 22.35 -0.09 -4.06
N ASP A 189 22.80 -0.82 -3.05
CA ASP A 189 23.77 -0.32 -2.07
C ASP A 189 25.03 -1.18 -2.08
N PHE A 190 25.77 -1.12 -3.19
CA PHE A 190 26.94 -1.95 -3.40
C PHE A 190 28.12 -1.46 -2.56
N SER A 191 28.71 -2.36 -1.77
CA SER A 191 29.95 -2.07 -1.08
C SER A 191 31.14 -2.04 -2.05
N ASN A 192 32.05 -1.09 -1.81
CA ASN A 192 33.33 -0.98 -2.51
C ASN A 192 34.43 -1.88 -1.91
N ASN A 193 34.22 -2.40 -0.69
CA ASN A 193 35.22 -3.17 0.05
C ASN A 193 34.78 -4.61 0.37
N SER A 194 33.60 -5.00 -0.08
CA SER A 194 32.99 -6.30 0.17
C SER A 194 32.08 -6.69 -0.98
N ILE A 195 31.86 -7.99 -1.16
CA ILE A 195 30.90 -8.52 -2.14
C ILE A 195 29.45 -8.15 -1.79
N TYR A 196 29.18 -7.56 -0.63
CA TYR A 196 27.85 -7.13 -0.22
C TYR A 196 27.20 -6.14 -1.21
N PRO A 197 25.90 -6.31 -1.53
CA PRO A 197 25.10 -7.53 -1.44
C PRO A 197 25.34 -8.45 -2.64
N THR A 198 25.46 -9.75 -2.41
CA THR A 198 25.56 -10.79 -3.46
C THR A 198 24.57 -11.91 -3.18
N LEU A 199 23.84 -12.34 -4.21
CA LEU A 199 22.84 -13.40 -4.11
C LEU A 199 23.43 -14.70 -3.55
N GLY A 200 22.81 -15.23 -2.49
CA GLY A 200 23.16 -16.49 -1.84
C GLY A 200 24.57 -16.55 -1.27
N GLN A 201 25.18 -15.39 -0.98
CA GLN A 201 26.49 -15.26 -0.34
C GLN A 201 26.45 -14.24 0.79
N ASP A 202 26.59 -14.74 2.01
CA ASP A 202 26.68 -13.89 3.20
C ASP A 202 28.10 -13.32 3.35
N SER A 203 28.25 -12.06 2.95
CA SER A 203 29.50 -11.31 3.03
C SER A 203 30.09 -11.16 4.44
N THR A 204 29.31 -11.43 5.50
CA THR A 204 29.81 -11.38 6.89
C THR A 204 30.65 -12.61 7.25
N LEU A 205 30.48 -13.71 6.50
CA LEU A 205 31.19 -14.96 6.78
C LEU A 205 32.65 -14.91 6.27
N PRO A 206 33.63 -15.45 7.03
CA PRO A 206 35.05 -15.35 6.70
C PRO A 206 35.43 -15.85 5.31
N GLN A 207 34.78 -16.91 4.81
CA GLN A 207 35.04 -17.50 3.50
C GLN A 207 34.67 -16.60 2.32
N TYR A 208 33.83 -15.58 2.55
CA TYR A 208 33.42 -14.60 1.54
C TYR A 208 34.10 -13.25 1.73
N ARG A 209 35.00 -13.14 2.73
CA ARG A 209 35.83 -11.95 2.92
C ARG A 209 36.87 -11.88 1.81
N LEU A 210 37.02 -10.69 1.22
CA LEU A 210 38.02 -10.47 0.17
C LEU A 210 39.42 -10.69 0.76
N ALA A 211 40.15 -11.64 0.19
CA ALA A 211 41.49 -12.03 0.66
C ALA A 211 42.57 -11.01 0.24
N THR A 212 42.31 -10.16 -0.76
CA THR A 212 43.33 -9.32 -1.39
C THR A 212 42.79 -7.94 -1.74
N GLN A 213 43.56 -6.89 -1.43
CA GLN A 213 43.20 -5.47 -1.66
C GLN A 213 43.05 -5.09 -3.16
N ASN A 214 43.40 -5.98 -4.09
CA ASN A 214 43.38 -5.73 -5.54
C ASN A 214 42.26 -6.47 -6.30
N THR A 215 41.27 -7.01 -5.58
CA THR A 215 40.14 -7.70 -6.24
C THR A 215 39.08 -6.68 -6.63
N THR A 216 38.96 -6.37 -7.92
CA THR A 216 37.89 -5.49 -8.41
C THR A 216 36.54 -6.19 -8.27
N ILE A 217 35.64 -5.62 -7.47
CA ILE A 217 34.30 -6.15 -7.25
C ILE A 217 33.40 -5.63 -8.36
N LEU A 218 32.89 -6.55 -9.18
CA LEU A 218 32.05 -6.22 -10.33
C LEU A 218 30.64 -6.80 -10.15
N PRO A 219 29.59 -6.08 -10.60
CA PRO A 219 29.63 -4.69 -11.06
C PRO A 219 29.82 -3.68 -9.90
N SER A 220 30.36 -2.49 -10.20
CA SER A 220 30.38 -1.37 -9.26
C SER A 220 29.03 -0.63 -9.23
N GLN A 221 28.86 0.27 -8.25
CA GLN A 221 27.60 0.98 -7.98
C GLN A 221 27.01 1.67 -9.23
N ASP A 222 27.81 2.41 -9.98
CA ASP A 222 27.38 3.13 -11.19
C ASP A 222 28.10 2.59 -12.45
N GLN A 223 28.32 1.28 -12.52
CA GLN A 223 28.93 0.66 -13.72
C GLN A 223 27.89 0.47 -14.82
N TYR A 224 28.17 1.01 -16.01
CA TYR A 224 27.39 0.76 -17.22
C TYR A 224 28.31 0.56 -18.43
N PRO A 225 27.95 -0.30 -19.40
CA PRO A 225 26.77 -1.16 -19.39
C PRO A 225 26.91 -2.32 -18.38
N VAL A 226 25.78 -2.82 -17.88
CA VAL A 226 25.73 -3.89 -16.86
C VAL A 226 24.67 -4.92 -17.19
N TRP A 227 25.01 -6.20 -17.02
CA TRP A 227 24.07 -7.29 -17.22
C TRP A 227 23.08 -7.37 -16.07
N TYR A 228 21.79 -7.40 -16.40
CA TYR A 228 20.71 -7.68 -15.46
C TYR A 228 20.06 -9.02 -15.78
N PHE A 229 19.83 -9.83 -14.75
CA PHE A 229 19.04 -11.06 -14.84
C PHE A 229 17.61 -10.84 -14.33
N PHE A 230 16.65 -11.28 -15.14
CA PHE A 230 15.22 -11.21 -14.89
C PHE A 230 14.60 -12.61 -14.87
N TYR A 231 13.75 -12.87 -13.88
CA TYR A 231 13.02 -14.13 -13.68
C TYR A 231 11.49 -13.93 -13.67
N GLY A 232 11.05 -12.68 -13.70
CA GLY A 232 9.67 -12.23 -13.57
C GLY A 232 9.08 -11.67 -14.85
N LYS A 233 8.24 -10.64 -14.69
CA LYS A 233 7.60 -9.93 -15.81
C LYS A 233 8.61 -9.19 -16.68
N LEU A 234 9.73 -8.74 -16.11
CA LEU A 234 10.81 -8.10 -16.86
C LEU A 234 11.56 -9.06 -17.80
N ALA A 235 11.33 -10.38 -17.70
CA ALA A 235 11.85 -11.35 -18.67
C ALA A 235 11.09 -11.33 -20.01
N ASP A 236 10.01 -10.55 -20.12
CA ASP A 236 9.26 -10.31 -21.34
C ASP A 236 9.75 -9.04 -22.06
N ALA A 237 10.10 -9.17 -23.34
CA ALA A 237 10.68 -8.08 -24.14
C ALA A 237 9.75 -6.87 -24.31
N CYS A 238 8.44 -7.11 -24.44
CA CYS A 238 7.45 -6.04 -24.61
C CYS A 238 7.26 -5.25 -23.31
N ILE A 239 7.25 -5.95 -22.17
CA ILE A 239 7.20 -5.30 -20.86
C ILE A 239 8.47 -4.48 -20.63
N LEU A 240 9.63 -5.05 -20.94
CA LEU A 240 10.92 -4.39 -20.78
C LEU A 240 11.01 -3.13 -21.67
N GLN A 241 10.63 -3.23 -22.95
CA GLN A 241 10.61 -2.10 -23.89
C GLN A 241 9.77 -0.93 -23.36
N ARG A 242 8.54 -1.24 -22.91
CA ARG A 242 7.63 -0.23 -22.34
C ARG A 242 8.20 0.42 -21.09
N ARG A 243 8.89 -0.33 -20.23
CA ARG A 243 9.47 0.19 -18.99
C ARG A 243 10.68 1.07 -19.21
N LEU A 244 11.53 0.69 -20.16
CA LEU A 244 12.69 1.47 -20.58
C LEU A 244 12.30 2.65 -21.50
N SER A 245 11.02 2.79 -21.85
CA SER A 245 10.53 3.83 -22.76
C SER A 245 11.27 3.82 -24.11
N LEU A 246 11.67 2.64 -24.56
CA LEU A 246 12.36 2.46 -25.83
C LEU A 246 11.39 2.67 -27.00
N PRO A 247 11.86 3.18 -28.15
CA PRO A 247 11.02 3.34 -29.33
C PRO A 247 10.49 1.98 -29.80
N GLU A 248 9.31 1.98 -30.45
CA GLU A 248 8.67 0.74 -30.94
C GLU A 248 9.57 -0.05 -31.90
N THR A 249 10.49 0.63 -32.58
CA THR A 249 11.47 0.04 -33.50
C THR A 249 12.62 -0.70 -32.81
N GLU A 250 12.83 -0.49 -31.51
CA GLU A 250 13.93 -1.07 -30.74
C GLU A 250 13.39 -2.09 -29.73
N ILE A 251 13.47 -3.37 -30.08
CA ILE A 251 13.03 -4.48 -29.22
C ILE A 251 14.22 -4.99 -28.40
N PRO A 252 14.13 -4.99 -27.04
CA PRO A 252 15.17 -5.52 -26.18
C PRO A 252 15.51 -6.97 -26.48
N VAL A 253 16.79 -7.25 -26.75
CA VAL A 253 17.28 -8.61 -26.99
C VAL A 253 17.60 -9.29 -25.66
N LEU A 254 16.68 -10.11 -25.17
CA LEU A 254 16.87 -10.95 -23.99
C LEU A 254 17.60 -12.24 -24.34
N LYS A 255 18.67 -12.54 -23.60
CA LYS A 255 19.42 -13.80 -23.71
C LYS A 255 18.95 -14.79 -22.66
N CYS A 256 18.66 -16.03 -23.04
CA CYS A 256 18.41 -17.09 -22.05
C CYS A 256 19.61 -17.23 -21.11
N ALA A 257 19.34 -17.21 -19.81
CA ALA A 257 20.37 -17.27 -18.78
C ALA A 257 19.87 -18.00 -17.53
N SER A 258 20.79 -18.34 -16.64
CA SER A 258 20.47 -18.81 -15.30
C SER A 258 21.40 -18.20 -14.26
N ILE A 259 20.93 -18.15 -13.02
CA ILE A 259 21.71 -17.69 -11.87
C ILE A 259 21.76 -18.80 -10.82
N PRO A 260 22.95 -19.14 -10.28
CA PRO A 260 23.07 -20.06 -9.17
C PRO A 260 22.75 -19.35 -7.85
N ARG A 261 22.50 -20.13 -6.79
CA ARG A 261 22.26 -19.66 -5.42
C ARG A 261 21.05 -18.75 -5.26
N GLY A 262 20.06 -18.93 -6.12
CA GLY A 262 18.75 -18.31 -6.01
C GLY A 262 17.67 -19.36 -5.85
N ILE A 263 16.60 -19.03 -5.13
CA ILE A 263 15.37 -19.82 -5.06
C ILE A 263 14.21 -18.92 -5.48
N LEU A 264 13.35 -19.44 -6.35
CA LEU A 264 12.16 -18.72 -6.80
C LEU A 264 10.93 -19.15 -5.99
N ALA A 265 10.28 -18.19 -5.36
CA ALA A 265 9.03 -18.36 -4.63
C ALA A 265 7.92 -17.46 -5.21
N THR A 266 6.68 -17.67 -4.78
CA THR A 266 5.54 -16.82 -5.14
C THR A 266 5.07 -16.01 -3.94
N TRP A 267 5.06 -14.69 -4.10
CA TRP A 267 4.55 -13.71 -3.14
C TRP A 267 3.15 -13.21 -3.57
N GLY A 268 2.20 -13.20 -2.62
CA GLY A 268 0.86 -12.65 -2.84
C GLY A 268 0.11 -13.28 -4.03
N SER A 269 0.26 -14.60 -4.21
CA SER A 269 -0.30 -15.46 -5.27
C SER A 269 0.06 -15.14 -6.73
N LYS A 270 0.62 -13.96 -7.03
CA LYS A 270 0.88 -13.51 -8.41
C LYS A 270 2.29 -13.00 -8.69
N TYR A 271 3.07 -12.66 -7.67
CA TYR A 271 4.39 -12.05 -7.83
C TYR A 271 5.48 -13.08 -7.60
N LYS A 272 6.53 -13.05 -8.43
CA LYS A 272 7.69 -13.93 -8.25
C LYS A 272 8.70 -13.24 -7.33
N ALA A 273 9.14 -13.94 -6.29
CA ALA A 273 10.12 -13.47 -5.33
C ALA A 273 11.39 -14.32 -5.44
N LEU A 274 12.52 -13.69 -5.79
CA LEU A 274 13.82 -14.35 -5.72
C LEU A 274 14.40 -14.22 -4.32
N LEU A 275 14.69 -15.36 -3.71
CA LEU A 275 15.32 -15.48 -2.40
C LEU A 275 16.75 -16.03 -2.53
N ASP A 276 17.54 -15.86 -1.47
CA ASP A 276 18.86 -16.50 -1.37
C ASP A 276 18.70 -18.03 -1.29
N GLY A 277 19.40 -18.72 -2.19
CA GLY A 277 19.45 -20.17 -2.27
C GLY A 277 20.79 -20.76 -1.82
N ASP A 278 20.82 -22.08 -1.71
CA ASP A 278 22.05 -22.82 -1.41
C ASP A 278 22.97 -22.96 -2.64
N VAL A 279 24.10 -23.66 -2.47
CA VAL A 279 25.09 -23.86 -3.55
C VAL A 279 24.51 -24.60 -4.77
N ASN A 280 23.49 -25.42 -4.57
CA ASN A 280 22.91 -26.30 -5.58
C ASN A 280 21.68 -25.69 -6.25
N SER A 281 21.14 -24.62 -5.68
CA SER A 281 19.96 -23.92 -6.17
C SER A 281 20.29 -23.14 -7.44
N GLN A 282 19.38 -23.16 -8.41
CA GLN A 282 19.50 -22.40 -9.66
C GLN A 282 18.13 -21.88 -10.09
N VAL A 283 18.11 -20.67 -10.66
CA VAL A 283 16.93 -20.06 -11.27
C VAL A 283 17.22 -19.75 -12.73
N ASP A 284 16.33 -20.21 -13.60
CA ASP A 284 16.36 -19.90 -15.03
C ASP A 284 15.55 -18.64 -15.33
N GLY A 285 15.99 -17.91 -16.35
CA GLY A 285 15.38 -16.65 -16.74
C GLY A 285 16.07 -16.05 -17.97
N SER A 286 16.09 -14.73 -18.01
CA SER A 286 16.61 -13.96 -19.13
C SER A 286 17.57 -12.88 -18.67
N ALA A 287 18.65 -12.67 -19.41
CA ALA A 287 19.61 -11.61 -19.19
C ALA A 287 19.47 -10.52 -20.25
N TYR A 288 19.59 -9.26 -19.82
CA TYR A 288 19.58 -8.09 -20.69
C TYR A 288 20.72 -7.15 -20.29
N LEU A 289 21.33 -6.50 -21.27
CA LEU A 289 22.41 -5.55 -21.04
C LEU A 289 21.82 -4.15 -20.88
N VAL A 290 21.81 -3.66 -19.64
CA VAL A 290 21.32 -2.31 -19.31
C VAL A 290 22.43 -1.31 -19.64
N MET A 291 22.09 -0.31 -20.45
CA MET A 291 23.07 0.59 -21.07
C MET A 291 23.33 1.86 -20.27
N SER A 292 22.32 2.33 -19.54
CA SER A 292 22.36 3.62 -18.83
C SER A 292 21.84 3.52 -17.40
N LYS A 293 22.12 4.57 -16.62
CA LYS A 293 21.60 4.72 -15.26
C LYS A 293 20.09 4.96 -15.27
N GLU A 294 19.61 5.70 -16.26
CA GLU A 294 18.20 6.04 -16.45
C GLU A 294 17.37 4.78 -16.68
N ASP A 295 17.87 3.85 -17.51
CA ASP A 295 17.26 2.55 -17.73
C ASP A 295 17.20 1.71 -16.45
N GLU A 296 18.30 1.68 -15.70
CA GLU A 296 18.37 0.98 -14.43
C GLU A 296 17.39 1.56 -13.40
N ASP A 297 17.31 2.89 -13.31
CA ASP A 297 16.41 3.59 -12.41
C ASP A 297 14.93 3.34 -12.76
N ALA A 298 14.59 3.23 -14.05
CA ALA A 298 13.25 2.84 -14.49
C ALA A 298 12.91 1.40 -14.06
N LEU A 299 13.87 0.47 -14.17
CA LEU A 299 13.69 -0.91 -13.70
C LEU A 299 13.54 -0.98 -12.17
N ARG A 300 14.38 -0.25 -11.43
CA ARG A 300 14.31 -0.16 -9.97
C ARG A 300 13.00 0.45 -9.48
N ALA A 301 12.48 1.45 -10.19
CA ALA A 301 11.17 2.05 -9.90
C ALA A 301 10.02 1.06 -10.13
N TYR A 302 10.12 0.20 -11.15
CA TYR A 302 9.10 -0.81 -11.43
C TYR A 302 9.05 -1.92 -10.39
N GLU A 303 10.22 -2.43 -9.96
CA GLU A 303 10.28 -3.53 -8.99
C GLU A 303 9.94 -3.06 -7.57
N THR A 304 10.23 -1.79 -7.23
CA THR A 304 9.95 -1.15 -5.93
C THR A 304 10.86 -1.60 -4.77
N ASP A 305 10.70 -0.95 -3.61
CA ASP A 305 11.33 -1.24 -2.32
C ASP A 305 11.01 -2.63 -1.74
N ASN A 306 10.09 -3.38 -2.36
CA ASN A 306 9.90 -4.80 -2.02
C ASN A 306 11.08 -5.67 -2.49
N TYR A 307 11.91 -5.16 -3.40
CA TYR A 307 13.12 -5.82 -3.88
C TYR A 307 14.33 -4.91 -3.70
N GLU A 308 15.52 -5.50 -3.70
CA GLU A 308 16.81 -4.82 -3.72
C GLU A 308 17.63 -5.33 -4.90
N VAL A 309 18.54 -4.50 -5.40
CA VAL A 309 19.50 -4.91 -6.42
C VAL A 309 20.68 -5.58 -5.73
N VAL A 310 20.99 -6.80 -6.14
CA VAL A 310 22.14 -7.57 -5.65
C VAL A 310 23.05 -7.99 -6.79
N ARG A 311 24.35 -8.17 -6.49
CA ARG A 311 25.28 -8.77 -7.43
C ARG A 311 24.98 -10.26 -7.60
N CYS A 312 25.18 -10.77 -8.80
CA CYS A 312 25.07 -12.19 -9.11
C CYS A 312 26.04 -12.59 -10.23
N THR A 313 26.20 -13.91 -10.42
CA THR A 313 26.89 -14.46 -11.58
C THR A 313 25.84 -15.04 -12.52
N ILE A 314 25.76 -14.49 -13.72
CA ILE A 314 24.80 -14.87 -14.73
C ILE A 314 25.47 -15.85 -15.68
N ILE A 315 24.86 -17.01 -15.86
CA ILE A 315 25.32 -18.08 -16.74
C ILE A 315 24.51 -17.99 -18.02
N MET A 316 25.16 -17.60 -19.11
CA MET A 316 24.63 -17.67 -20.47
C MET A 316 25.24 -18.88 -21.19
N LYS A 317 24.70 -19.24 -22.36
CA LYS A 317 25.08 -20.48 -23.09
C LYS A 317 26.59 -20.68 -23.26
N GLU A 318 27.36 -19.61 -23.45
CA GLU A 318 28.79 -19.67 -23.78
C GLU A 318 29.69 -18.95 -22.76
N GLU A 319 29.11 -18.25 -21.78
CA GLU A 319 29.88 -17.41 -20.87
C GLU A 319 29.24 -17.23 -19.49
N LYS A 320 30.08 -16.97 -18.49
CA LYS A 320 29.66 -16.55 -17.15
C LYS A 320 30.03 -15.08 -16.97
N VAL A 321 29.04 -14.23 -16.77
CA VAL A 321 29.25 -12.79 -16.58
C VAL A 321 28.87 -12.35 -15.18
N LYS A 322 29.46 -11.25 -14.72
CA LYS A 322 29.04 -10.58 -13.48
C LYS A 322 27.92 -9.60 -13.83
N GLY A 323 26.88 -9.59 -13.01
CA GLY A 323 25.72 -8.76 -13.24
C GLY A 323 24.92 -8.51 -11.97
N CYS A 324 23.73 -7.99 -12.18
CA CYS A 324 22.77 -7.63 -11.15
C CYS A 324 21.48 -8.44 -11.30
N THR A 325 20.75 -8.58 -10.20
CA THR A 325 19.36 -9.06 -10.22
C THR A 325 18.58 -8.44 -9.07
N PHE A 326 17.26 -8.56 -9.10
CA PHE A 326 16.37 -8.08 -8.04
C PHE A 326 16.11 -9.21 -7.05
N ARG A 327 16.53 -9.07 -5.79
CA ARG A 327 16.24 -10.01 -4.70
C ARG A 327 15.08 -9.46 -3.86
N PHE A 328 14.15 -10.30 -3.44
CA PHE A 328 13.05 -9.90 -2.58
C PHE A 328 13.53 -9.65 -1.15
N VAL A 329 13.11 -8.53 -0.54
CA VAL A 329 13.56 -8.09 0.80
C VAL A 329 12.62 -8.58 1.91
N GLY A 330 11.45 -9.15 1.57
CA GLY A 330 10.49 -9.65 2.55
C GLY A 330 10.90 -10.98 3.19
N THR A 331 10.22 -11.35 4.28
CA THR A 331 10.54 -12.58 5.01
C THR A 331 10.08 -13.83 4.23
N PRO A 332 10.83 -14.95 4.31
CA PRO A 332 10.46 -16.21 3.66
C PRO A 332 9.04 -16.70 4.01
N ASP A 333 8.57 -16.43 5.23
CA ASP A 333 7.23 -16.81 5.71
C ASP A 333 6.08 -16.13 4.95
N THR A 334 6.38 -15.09 4.17
CA THR A 334 5.39 -14.38 3.35
C THR A 334 5.29 -14.91 1.92
N VAL A 335 6.11 -15.90 1.55
CA VAL A 335 6.14 -16.46 0.20
C VAL A 335 5.90 -17.96 0.20
N VAL A 336 5.17 -18.45 -0.79
CA VAL A 336 4.94 -19.89 -0.99
C VAL A 336 6.04 -20.41 -1.91
N ASN A 337 6.80 -21.39 -1.43
CA ASN A 337 7.85 -22.00 -2.24
C ASN A 337 7.21 -22.73 -3.44
N THR A 338 7.61 -22.37 -4.65
CA THR A 338 7.12 -22.99 -5.89
C THR A 338 7.95 -24.20 -6.32
N GLN A 339 9.12 -24.44 -5.72
CA GLN A 339 9.94 -25.61 -5.99
C GLN A 339 9.64 -26.72 -4.98
N GLY A 340 8.53 -27.42 -5.20
CA GLY A 340 8.11 -28.47 -4.27
C GLY A 340 6.90 -29.29 -4.71
N PHE A 341 6.90 -29.84 -5.93
CA PHE A 341 6.14 -31.06 -6.25
C PHE A 341 6.85 -31.83 -7.37
N CYS A 342 7.91 -32.56 -7.02
CA CYS A 342 8.32 -33.74 -7.77
C CYS A 342 7.62 -34.93 -7.09
N TRP A 343 6.54 -35.43 -7.71
CA TRP A 343 6.00 -36.74 -7.36
C TRP A 343 6.99 -37.80 -7.85
N PHE A 344 7.27 -38.78 -6.98
CA PHE A 344 8.01 -40.01 -7.31
C PHE A 344 7.34 -40.79 -8.44
#